data_AF-A0A7J4I3J4-F1
#
_entry.id   AF-A0A7J4I3J4-F1
#
_cell.length_a   1.000
_cell.length_b   1.000
_cell.length_c   1.000
_cell.angle_alpha   90.00
_cell.angle_beta   90.00
_cell.angle_gamma   90.00
#
_symmetry.space_group_name_H-M   'P 1'
#
loop_
_entity.id
_entity.type
_entity.pdbx_description
1 polymer ?
#
loop_
_entity_poly.entity_id
_entity_poly.type
_entity_poly.pdbx_seq_one_letter_code
_entity_poly.pdbx_strand_id
1 'polypeptide(L)'
;MAKYQELSPKALSMASAIFGVVFWIVGVIWHGAMAQPSMMGYMYPRFSFITPMNSIALLIVLVVAFYISGWLIAYFYNWSLKRK
;
A
#
# COMPACT_ATOMS: atom_id res chain seq x y z
N MET A 1 -13.57 -23.69 20.91
CA MET A 1 -12.59 -22.63 20.63
C MET A 1 -12.33 -22.63 19.14
N ALA A 2 -12.48 -21.49 18.44
CA ALA A 2 -12.17 -21.42 17.02
C ALA A 2 -10.68 -21.71 16.83
N LYS A 3 -10.36 -22.72 16.01
CA LYS A 3 -8.98 -23.09 15.68
C LYS A 3 -8.38 -21.91 14.92
N TYR A 4 -7.37 -21.25 15.48
CA TYR A 4 -6.68 -20.16 14.77
C TYR A 4 -6.17 -20.70 13.43
N GLN A 5 -6.62 -20.11 12.33
CA GLN A 5 -6.28 -20.55 10.99
C GLN A 5 -5.09 -19.72 10.48
N GLU A 6 -4.06 -20.38 9.98
CA GLU A 6 -2.92 -19.70 9.37
C GLU A 6 -3.38 -18.81 8.20
N LEU A 7 -2.84 -17.60 8.12
CA LEU A 7 -3.08 -16.70 7.00
C LEU A 7 -2.18 -17.08 5.83
N SER A 8 -2.74 -17.12 4.62
CA SER A 8 -1.95 -17.31 3.41
C SER A 8 -1.19 -16.02 3.07
N PRO A 9 0.16 -16.01 3.10
CA PRO A 9 0.94 -14.80 2.83
C PRO A 9 0.72 -14.29 1.40
N LYS A 10 0.55 -15.21 0.44
CA LYS A 10 0.30 -14.87 -0.97
C LYS A 10 -1.07 -14.23 -1.16
N ALA A 11 -2.11 -14.76 -0.52
CA ALA A 11 -3.45 -14.19 -0.65
C ALA A 11 -3.53 -12.81 0.01
N LEU A 12 -2.95 -12.66 1.20
CA LEU A 12 -2.96 -11.40 1.93
C LEU A 12 -2.11 -10.32 1.24
N SER A 13 -0.92 -10.66 0.74
CA SER A 13 -0.08 -9.72 0.00
C SER A 13 -0.75 -9.21 -1.27
N MET A 14 -1.41 -10.09 -2.03
CA MET A 14 -2.18 -9.70 -3.21
C MET A 14 -3.39 -8.83 -2.84
N ALA A 15 -4.13 -9.17 -1.79
CA ALA A 15 -5.23 -8.35 -1.31
C ALA A 15 -4.75 -6.95 -0.88
N SER A 16 -3.63 -6.87 -0.14
CA SER A 16 -3.02 -5.59 0.22
C SER A 16 -2.56 -4.79 -0.99
N ALA A 17 -1.98 -5.43 -2.01
CA ALA A 17 -1.57 -4.76 -3.24
C ALA A 17 -2.73 -4.01 -3.93
N ILE A 18 -3.95 -4.58 -3.90
CA ILE A 18 -5.16 -3.93 -4.42
C ILE A 18 -5.47 -2.65 -3.62
N PHE A 19 -5.32 -2.68 -2.29
CA PHE A 19 -5.44 -1.46 -1.48
C PHE A 19 -4.41 -0.40 -1.89
N GLY A 20 -3.19 -0.80 -2.32
CA GLY A 20 -2.20 0.11 -2.87
C GLY A 20 -2.70 0.87 -4.11
N VAL A 21 -3.43 0.19 -5.02
CA VAL A 21 -4.07 0.83 -6.19
C VAL A 21 -5.17 1.80 -5.76
N VAL A 22 -6.01 1.41 -4.81
CA VAL A 22 -7.09 2.28 -4.30
C VAL A 22 -6.50 3.53 -3.63
N PHE A 23 -5.46 3.37 -2.81
CA PHE A 23 -4.75 4.48 -2.19
C PHE A 23 -4.11 5.41 -3.23
N TRP A 24 -3.55 4.86 -4.31
CA TRP A 24 -3.04 5.65 -5.41
C TRP A 24 -4.13 6.51 -6.06
N ILE A 25 -5.30 5.92 -6.38
CA ILE A 25 -6.43 6.66 -6.96
C ILE A 25 -6.84 7.81 -6.04
N VAL A 26 -7.00 7.53 -4.74
CA VAL A 26 -7.33 8.56 -3.74
C VAL A 26 -6.26 9.66 -3.71
N GLY A 27 -4.98 9.29 -3.70
CA GLY A 27 -3.88 10.25 -3.69
C GLY A 27 -3.85 11.15 -4.94
N VAL A 28 -4.07 10.58 -6.13
CA VAL A 28 -4.12 11.35 -7.39
C VAL A 28 -5.31 12.30 -7.42
N ILE A 29 -6.49 11.86 -6.99
CA ILE A 29 -7.68 12.72 -6.97
C ILE A 29 -7.51 13.82 -5.92
N TRP A 30 -7.14 13.47 -4.70
CA TRP A 30 -7.08 14.40 -3.58
C TRP A 30 -5.94 15.41 -3.73
N HIS A 31 -4.71 14.95 -3.98
CA HIS A 31 -3.55 15.84 -4.06
C HIS A 31 -3.32 16.39 -5.47
N GLY A 32 -3.75 15.67 -6.51
CA GLY A 32 -3.70 16.15 -7.88
C GLY A 32 -4.92 17.01 -8.22
N ALA A 33 -6.08 16.38 -8.43
CA ALA A 33 -7.27 17.07 -8.96
C ALA A 33 -7.84 18.14 -8.01
N MET A 34 -7.86 17.88 -6.70
CA MET A 34 -8.33 18.85 -5.70
C MET A 34 -7.22 19.78 -5.16
N ALA A 35 -6.00 19.64 -5.68
CA ALA A 35 -4.81 20.44 -5.33
C ALA A 35 -4.55 20.54 -3.81
N GLN A 36 -4.89 19.50 -3.05
CA GLN A 36 -4.68 19.51 -1.60
C GLN A 36 -3.20 19.30 -1.25
N PRO A 37 -2.68 19.98 -0.21
CA PRO A 37 -1.29 19.85 0.18
C PRO A 37 -0.94 18.41 0.58
N SER A 38 0.29 17.99 0.27
CA SER A 38 0.79 16.65 0.55
C SER A 38 2.21 16.69 1.09
N MET A 39 2.57 15.72 1.95
CA MET A 39 3.96 15.54 2.40
C MET A 39 4.92 15.30 1.23
N MET A 40 4.47 14.63 0.18
CA MET A 40 5.27 14.42 -1.04
C MET A 40 5.63 15.74 -1.71
N GLY A 41 4.69 16.70 -1.79
CA GLY A 41 4.97 18.03 -2.33
C GLY A 41 5.95 18.83 -1.47
N TYR A 42 5.92 18.66 -0.15
CA TYR A 42 6.89 19.29 0.77
C TYR A 42 8.29 18.68 0.68
N MET A 43 8.38 17.34 0.59
CA MET A 43 9.65 16.62 0.56
C MET A 43 10.29 16.64 -0.84
N TYR A 44 9.49 16.66 -1.89
CA TYR A 44 9.92 16.57 -3.27
C TYR A 44 9.29 17.69 -4.11
N PRO A 45 9.92 18.88 -4.19
CA PRO A 45 9.34 20.05 -4.85
C PRO A 45 9.01 19.89 -6.34
N ARG A 46 9.60 18.89 -7.01
CA ARG A 46 9.35 18.57 -8.44
C ARG A 46 8.32 17.45 -8.64
N PHE A 47 7.81 16.87 -7.56
CA PHE A 47 6.81 15.82 -7.64
C PHE A 47 5.44 16.44 -7.91
N SER A 48 4.69 15.80 -8.80
CA SER A 48 3.32 16.17 -9.13
C SER A 48 2.50 14.91 -9.34
N PHE A 49 1.33 14.85 -8.70
CA PHE A 49 0.40 13.74 -8.80
C PHE A 49 -0.28 13.64 -10.17
N ILE A 50 -0.25 14.73 -10.94
CA ILE A 50 -0.92 14.84 -12.25
C ILE A 50 0.05 14.51 -13.39
N THR A 51 1.37 14.70 -13.19
CA THR A 51 2.37 14.32 -14.19
C THR A 51 2.37 12.79 -14.37
N PRO A 52 2.14 12.25 -15.59
CA PRO A 52 1.94 10.82 -15.80
C PRO A 52 3.08 9.95 -15.26
N MET A 53 4.33 10.35 -15.50
CA MET A 53 5.51 9.62 -15.04
C MET A 53 5.58 9.48 -13.51
N ASN A 54 5.32 10.59 -12.80
CA ASN A 54 5.33 10.61 -11.34
C ASN A 54 4.17 9.80 -10.75
N SER A 55 2.98 9.90 -11.38
CA SER A 55 1.79 9.17 -10.95
C SER A 55 1.96 7.65 -11.10
N ILE A 56 2.55 7.20 -12.21
CA ILE A 56 2.87 5.78 -12.43
C ILE A 56 3.94 5.30 -11.44
N ALA A 57 4.98 6.10 -11.19
CA ALA A 57 5.99 5.76 -10.20
C ALA A 57 5.39 5.62 -8.79
N LEU A 58 4.49 6.53 -8.40
CA LEU A 58 3.76 6.46 -7.15
C LEU A 58 2.88 5.20 -7.06
N LEU A 59 2.17 4.84 -8.13
CA LEU A 59 1.37 3.61 -8.19
C LEU A 59 2.23 2.38 -7.93
N ILE A 60 3.37 2.25 -8.61
CA ILE A 60 4.27 1.11 -8.43
C ILE A 60 4.75 1.03 -6.98
N VAL A 61 5.20 2.16 -6.41
CA VAL A 61 5.68 2.22 -5.02
C VAL A 61 4.58 1.82 -4.05
N LEU A 62 3.36 2.33 -4.21
CA LEU A 62 2.24 2.00 -3.33
C LEU A 62 1.85 0.52 -3.43
N VAL A 63 1.71 -0.02 -4.64
CA VAL A 63 1.38 -1.44 -4.85
C VAL A 63 2.44 -2.34 -4.22
N VAL A 64 3.72 -2.06 -4.44
CA VAL A 64 4.83 -2.85 -3.86
C VAL A 64 4.88 -2.71 -2.34
N ALA A 65 4.74 -1.50 -1.80
CA ALA A 65 4.77 -1.27 -0.35
C ALA A 65 3.62 -1.99 0.37
N PHE A 66 2.41 -1.93 -0.19
CA PHE A 66 1.26 -2.62 0.38
C PHE A 66 1.38 -4.14 0.22
N TYR A 67 1.90 -4.64 -0.91
CA TYR A 67 2.18 -6.06 -1.08
C TYR A 67 3.13 -6.59 0.01
N ILE A 68 4.25 -5.90 0.22
CA ILE A 68 5.24 -6.24 1.25
C ILE A 68 4.59 -6.18 2.64
N SER A 69 3.79 -5.15 2.91
CA SER A 69 3.08 -5.00 4.20
C SER A 69 2.14 -6.17 4.46
N GLY A 70 1.34 -6.58 3.46
CA GLY A 70 0.44 -7.73 3.58
C GLY A 70 1.20 -9.04 3.79
N TRP A 71 2.33 -9.23 3.11
CA TRP A 71 3.21 -10.36 3.34
C TRP A 71 3.78 -10.39 4.77
N LEU A 72 4.28 -9.24 5.26
CA LEU A 72 4.79 -9.11 6.62
C LEU A 72 3.72 -9.41 7.67
N ILE A 73 2.50 -8.87 7.50
CA ILE A 73 1.39 -9.10 8.43
C ILE A 73 1.08 -10.60 8.52
N ALA A 74 0.97 -11.30 7.39
CA ALA A 74 0.72 -12.74 7.40
C ALA A 74 1.86 -13.51 8.09
N TYR A 75 3.11 -13.13 7.82
CA TYR A 75 4.28 -13.79 8.39
C TYR A 75 4.34 -13.61 9.91
N PHE A 76 4.18 -12.37 10.39
CA PHE A 76 4.16 -12.05 11.83
C PHE A 76 3.00 -12.73 12.54
N TYR A 77 1.80 -12.75 11.93
CA TYR A 77 0.64 -13.44 12.49
C TYR A 77 0.90 -14.94 12.63
N ASN A 78 1.33 -15.61 11.57
CA ASN A 78 1.61 -17.06 11.60
C ASN A 78 2.76 -17.40 12.57
N TRP A 79 3.78 -16.56 12.65
CA TRP A 79 4.86 -16.72 13.63
C TRP A 79 4.33 -16.62 15.06
N SER A 80 3.42 -15.67 15.33
CA SER A 80 2.82 -15.52 16.66
C SER A 80 1.93 -16.71 17.05
N LEU A 81 1.25 -17.33 16.08
CA LEU A 81 0.44 -18.53 16.31
C LEU A 81 1.31 -19.72 16.70
N LYS A 82 2.48 -19.90 16.08
CA LYS A 82 3.41 -21.00 16.39
C LYS A 82 4.03 -20.92 17.78
N ARG A 83 3.92 -19.77 18.45
CA ARG A 83 4.43 -19.54 19.82
C ARG A 83 3.36 -19.73 20.90
N LYS A 84 2.11 -19.99 20.50
CA LYS A 84 0.99 -20.27 21.41
C LYS A 84 0.67 -21.75 21.36
#